data_AF-A0A517YSH4-F1
#
_entry.id   AF-A0A517YSH4-F1
#
_cell.length_a   1.000
_cell.length_b   1.000
_cell.length_c   1.000
_cell.angle_alpha   90.00
_cell.angle_beta   90.00
_cell.angle_gamma   90.00
#
_symmetry.space_group_name_H-M   'P 1'
#
loop_
_entity.id
_entity.type
_entity.pdbx_description
1 polymer ?
#
loop_
_entity_poly.entity_id
_entity_poly.type
_entity_poly.pdbx_seq_one_letter_code
_entity_poly.pdbx_strand_id
1 'polypeptide(L)'
;MAEDTQQSTNDMTQDTSVQDALDQAQASVNEIKDQVDQVNADFNLPDFTSIPEAEGIEMLSDVDLGVTIELGRTEMLVEDVLRLAKGSVVELDKLAGDPVDVRVNGRLVARGEVLVLNDNFCIRISEIVANLDEPVESLIPGLEAPRTQPENQPTS
;
A
#
# COMPACT_ATOMS: atom_id res chain seq x y z
N MET A 1 -63.44 36.36 -59.28
CA MET A 1 -63.19 36.22 -57.83
C MET A 1 -63.20 34.72 -57.56
N ALA A 2 -62.10 33.96 -57.69
CA ALA A 2 -60.79 34.03 -57.01
C ALA A 2 -60.97 33.95 -55.48
N GLU A 3 -60.31 33.07 -54.72
CA GLU A 3 -59.33 32.00 -54.98
C GLU A 3 -59.29 31.08 -53.74
N ASP A 4 -58.64 29.94 -53.92
CA ASP A 4 -58.51 28.76 -53.07
C ASP A 4 -57.48 28.94 -51.91
N THR A 5 -57.31 27.89 -51.08
CA THR A 5 -56.03 27.45 -50.45
C THR A 5 -55.98 27.31 -48.92
N GLN A 6 -55.51 26.12 -48.55
CA GLN A 6 -55.23 25.52 -47.26
C GLN A 6 -53.88 26.00 -46.66
N GLN A 7 -53.61 25.56 -45.42
CA GLN A 7 -52.39 24.83 -45.02
C GLN A 7 -51.46 25.46 -43.97
N SER A 8 -51.07 24.58 -43.04
CA SER A 8 -50.19 24.72 -41.87
C SER A 8 -48.90 25.48 -42.07
N THR A 9 -48.44 26.17 -41.01
CA THR A 9 -47.05 26.13 -40.55
C THR A 9 -46.98 26.30 -39.04
N ASN A 10 -46.49 25.26 -38.39
CA ASN A 10 -46.02 25.20 -37.01
C ASN A 10 -44.56 25.70 -37.04
N ASP A 11 -44.16 26.76 -36.31
CA ASP A 11 -42.74 26.97 -35.96
C ASP A 11 -42.46 27.99 -34.83
N MET A 12 -41.52 27.59 -33.97
CA MET A 12 -40.57 28.39 -33.18
C MET A 12 -41.05 29.58 -32.33
N THR A 13 -41.13 29.39 -31.00
CA THR A 13 -40.98 30.52 -30.04
C THR A 13 -40.62 30.13 -28.58
N GLN A 14 -40.04 28.95 -28.30
CA GLN A 14 -39.77 28.54 -26.88
C GLN A 14 -38.31 28.29 -26.46
N ASP A 15 -37.29 28.40 -27.33
CA ASP A 15 -35.91 28.04 -26.91
C ASP A 15 -35.02 29.20 -26.45
N THR A 16 -35.34 30.47 -26.77
CA THR A 16 -34.42 31.59 -26.49
C THR A 16 -34.27 31.90 -24.99
N SER A 17 -35.33 31.76 -24.20
CA SER A 17 -35.29 32.10 -22.77
C SER A 17 -34.55 31.08 -21.89
N VAL A 18 -34.43 29.82 -22.35
CA VAL A 18 -33.75 28.75 -21.60
C VAL A 18 -32.24 28.79 -21.88
N GLN A 19 -31.85 29.14 -23.10
CA GLN A 19 -30.45 29.31 -23.48
C GLN A 19 -29.81 30.52 -22.79
N ASP A 20 -30.52 31.66 -22.73
CA ASP A 20 -30.02 32.86 -22.05
C ASP A 20 -29.81 32.65 -20.54
N ALA A 21 -30.68 31.85 -19.91
CA ALA A 21 -30.55 31.50 -18.49
C ALA A 21 -29.39 30.54 -18.23
N LEU A 22 -29.12 29.62 -19.16
CA LEU A 22 -27.99 28.69 -19.07
C LEU A 22 -26.67 29.42 -19.29
N ASP A 23 -26.60 30.35 -20.25
CA ASP A 23 -25.41 31.15 -20.51
C ASP A 23 -25.09 32.10 -19.35
N GLN A 24 -26.11 32.69 -18.70
CA GLN A 24 -25.92 33.50 -17.49
C GLN A 24 -25.46 32.65 -16.28
N ALA A 25 -25.97 31.43 -16.14
CA ALA A 25 -25.53 30.51 -15.09
C ALA A 25 -24.07 30.06 -15.33
N GLN A 26 -23.69 29.78 -16.58
CA GLN A 26 -22.34 29.39 -16.96
C GLN A 26 -21.33 30.53 -16.73
N ALA A 27 -21.70 31.76 -17.06
CA ALA A 27 -20.86 32.95 -16.82
C ALA A 27 -20.58 33.16 -15.31
N SER A 28 -21.61 33.01 -14.48
CA SER A 28 -21.48 33.12 -13.02
C SER A 28 -20.57 32.03 -12.43
N VAL A 29 -20.58 30.82 -12.99
CA VAL A 29 -19.72 29.71 -12.55
C VAL A 29 -18.26 29.95 -12.96
N ASN A 30 -18.02 30.50 -14.15
CA ASN A 30 -16.66 30.81 -14.60
C ASN A 30 -16.01 31.93 -13.75
N GLU A 31 -16.77 32.95 -13.35
CA GLU A 31 -16.27 34.00 -12.45
C GLU A 31 -15.89 33.47 -11.06
N ILE A 32 -16.65 32.50 -10.53
CA ILE A 32 -16.31 31.83 -9.27
C ILE A 32 -15.03 31.01 -9.43
N LYS A 33 -14.85 30.32 -10.56
CA LYS A 33 -13.66 29.52 -10.83
C LYS A 33 -12.40 30.38 -10.91
N ASP A 34 -12.47 31.51 -11.61
CA ASP A 34 -11.34 32.44 -11.72
C ASP A 34 -10.96 33.04 -10.35
N GLN A 35 -11.94 33.29 -9.48
CA GLN A 35 -11.69 33.74 -8.10
C GLN A 35 -11.07 32.65 -7.23
N VAL A 36 -11.50 31.39 -7.39
CA VAL A 36 -10.91 30.23 -6.67
C VAL A 36 -9.47 29.98 -7.12
N ASP A 37 -9.18 30.10 -8.42
CA ASP A 37 -7.84 29.94 -8.96
C ASP A 37 -6.89 31.08 -8.51
N GLN A 38 -7.39 32.32 -8.40
CA GLN A 38 -6.61 33.44 -7.84
C GLN A 38 -6.33 33.28 -6.34
N VAL A 39 -7.33 32.84 -5.56
CA VAL A 39 -7.13 32.58 -4.12
C VAL A 39 -6.14 31.43 -3.89
N ASN A 40 -6.16 30.40 -4.75
CA ASN A 40 -5.19 29.31 -4.69
C ASN A 40 -3.78 29.75 -5.12
N ALA A 41 -3.63 30.76 -5.99
CA ALA A 41 -2.33 31.29 -6.37
C ALA A 41 -1.71 32.19 -5.27
N ASP A 42 -2.53 32.93 -4.54
CA ASP A 42 -2.10 33.76 -3.42
C ASP A 42 -1.69 32.92 -2.18
N PHE A 43 -2.25 31.72 -2.04
CA PHE A 43 -1.82 30.72 -1.07
C PHE A 43 -0.98 29.64 -1.77
N ASN A 44 0.34 29.82 -1.83
CA ASN A 44 1.28 28.78 -2.25
C ASN A 44 1.31 27.63 -1.23
N LEU A 45 0.23 26.85 -1.19
CA LEU A 45 0.08 25.66 -0.38
C LEU A 45 1.05 24.60 -0.92
N PRO A 46 1.88 23.99 -0.06
CA PRO A 46 2.69 22.86 -0.48
C PRO A 46 1.77 21.78 -1.05
N ASP A 47 2.12 21.25 -2.23
CA ASP A 47 1.45 20.08 -2.77
C ASP A 47 1.81 18.87 -1.89
N PHE A 48 0.89 18.49 -1.01
CA PHE A 48 1.05 17.31 -0.15
C PHE A 48 0.64 16.00 -0.84
N THR A 49 0.24 16.05 -2.12
CA THR A 49 -0.09 14.84 -2.90
C THR A 49 1.13 14.24 -3.59
N SER A 50 2.23 14.96 -3.67
CA SER A 50 3.52 14.46 -4.17
C SER A 50 4.41 13.98 -3.03
N ILE A 51 3.97 12.96 -2.28
CA ILE A 51 4.91 12.17 -1.51
C ILE A 51 5.60 11.26 -2.54
N PRO A 52 6.94 11.29 -2.70
CA PRO A 52 7.65 10.30 -3.51
C PRO A 52 7.62 8.95 -2.77
N GLU A 53 6.45 8.30 -2.74
CA GLU A 53 6.20 7.06 -1.99
C GLU A 53 6.85 5.84 -2.63
N ALA A 54 7.32 5.94 -3.88
CA ALA A 54 7.77 4.77 -4.64
C ALA A 54 9.30 4.64 -4.77
N GLU A 55 10.07 5.74 -4.85
CA GLU A 55 11.50 5.65 -5.19
C GLU A 55 12.35 5.03 -4.06
N GLY A 56 12.00 5.26 -2.79
CA GLY A 56 12.75 4.71 -1.65
C GLY A 56 12.54 3.21 -1.45
N ILE A 57 11.37 2.69 -1.82
CA ILE A 57 11.06 1.25 -1.73
C ILE A 57 11.68 0.50 -2.90
N GLU A 58 11.73 1.11 -4.09
CA GLU A 58 12.33 0.50 -5.28
C GLU A 58 13.81 0.17 -5.07
N MET A 59 14.57 1.03 -4.37
CA MET A 59 15.97 0.78 -3.98
C MET A 59 16.15 -0.40 -3.00
N LEU A 60 15.12 -0.77 -2.23
CA LEU A 60 15.18 -1.92 -1.31
C LEU A 60 14.86 -3.25 -1.99
N SER A 61 14.44 -3.23 -3.26
CA SER A 61 14.10 -4.43 -4.03
C SER A 61 15.31 -5.32 -4.33
N ASP A 62 16.51 -4.74 -4.33
CA ASP A 62 17.77 -5.43 -4.63
C ASP A 62 18.51 -5.94 -3.38
N VAL A 63 17.82 -6.05 -2.24
CA VAL A 63 18.41 -6.51 -0.97
C VAL A 63 18.28 -8.02 -0.83
N ASP A 64 19.41 -8.71 -0.71
CA ASP A 64 19.45 -10.13 -0.38
C ASP A 64 19.05 -10.38 1.08
N LEU A 65 18.08 -11.28 1.29
CA LEU A 65 17.62 -11.66 2.61
C LEU A 65 17.88 -13.14 2.89
N GLY A 66 18.39 -13.43 4.09
CA GLY A 66 18.61 -14.80 4.54
C GLY A 66 17.28 -15.50 4.85
N VAL A 67 16.97 -16.56 4.09
CA VAL A 67 15.80 -17.42 4.31
C VAL A 67 16.24 -18.70 5.00
N THR A 68 15.60 -19.01 6.14
CA THR A 68 15.81 -20.25 6.90
C THR A 68 14.52 -21.04 6.91
N ILE A 69 14.60 -22.33 6.61
CA ILE A 69 13.45 -23.23 6.67
C ILE A 69 13.66 -24.20 7.83
N GLU A 70 12.69 -24.22 8.74
CA GLU A 70 12.76 -24.98 9.98
C GLU A 70 11.75 -26.13 9.95
N LEU A 71 12.24 -27.36 10.12
CA LEU A 71 11.40 -28.54 10.25
C LEU A 71 10.59 -28.53 11.56
N GLY A 72 11.17 -27.97 12.62
CA GLY A 72 10.56 -27.85 13.95
C GLY A 72 11.57 -27.35 14.98
N ARG A 73 11.10 -27.05 16.18
CA ARG A 73 11.87 -26.54 17.32
C ARG A 73 11.65 -27.43 18.53
N THR A 74 12.59 -27.39 19.46
CA THR A 74 12.39 -27.94 20.80
C THR A 74 13.15 -27.11 21.81
N GLU A 75 12.62 -27.01 23.03
CA GLU A 75 13.34 -26.46 24.17
C GLU A 75 14.01 -27.61 24.94
N MET A 76 15.24 -27.40 25.36
CA MET A 76 16.03 -28.41 26.09
C MET A 76 16.80 -27.72 27.21
N LEU A 77 17.03 -28.44 28.31
CA LEU A 77 17.95 -27.97 29.33
C LEU A 77 19.37 -27.97 28.78
N VAL A 78 20.21 -27.04 29.26
CA VAL A 78 21.60 -26.94 28.82
C VAL A 78 22.35 -28.26 29.05
N GLU A 79 22.06 -28.97 30.13
CA GLU A 79 22.67 -30.28 30.41
C GLU A 79 22.31 -31.34 29.35
N ASP A 80 21.10 -31.32 28.80
CA ASP A 80 20.66 -32.29 27.79
C ASP A 80 21.30 -32.00 26.43
N VAL A 81 21.44 -30.71 26.09
CA VAL A 81 22.17 -30.29 24.87
C VAL A 81 23.63 -30.75 24.92
N LEU A 82 24.28 -30.63 26.07
CA LEU A 82 25.67 -31.08 26.25
C LEU A 82 25.83 -32.62 26.23
N ARG A 83 24.74 -33.36 26.45
CA ARG A 83 24.72 -34.84 26.37
C ARG A 83 24.43 -35.36 24.97
N LEU A 84 24.07 -34.50 24.01
CA LEU A 84 23.83 -34.92 22.63
C LEU A 84 25.08 -35.56 22.03
N ALA A 85 24.90 -36.74 21.47
CA ALA A 85 25.96 -37.51 20.83
C ALA A 85 25.48 -38.05 19.48
N LYS A 86 26.41 -38.64 18.71
CA LYS A 86 26.05 -39.31 17.46
C LYS A 86 25.02 -40.41 17.74
N GLY A 87 23.85 -40.30 17.11
CA GLY A 87 22.75 -41.25 17.28
C GLY A 87 21.70 -40.81 18.30
N SER A 88 21.86 -39.67 18.97
CA SER A 88 20.79 -39.08 19.77
C SER A 88 19.61 -38.70 18.85
N VAL A 89 18.40 -39.01 19.31
CA VAL A 89 17.14 -38.63 18.66
C VAL A 89 16.50 -37.52 19.49
N VAL A 90 16.11 -36.43 18.84
CA VAL A 90 15.50 -35.27 19.47
C VAL A 90 14.10 -35.12 18.88
N GLU A 91 13.10 -35.12 19.76
CA GLU A 91 11.72 -34.86 19.37
C GLU A 91 11.52 -33.35 19.14
N LEU A 92 10.74 -33.02 18.11
CA LEU A 92 10.40 -31.63 17.76
C LEU A 92 8.94 -31.35 18.10
N ASP A 93 8.58 -30.08 18.16
CA ASP A 93 7.23 -29.59 18.46
C ASP A 93 6.19 -29.81 17.35
N LYS A 94 6.63 -30.11 16.13
CA LYS A 94 5.77 -30.33 14.95
C LYS A 94 5.49 -31.80 14.68
N LEU A 95 4.26 -32.12 14.27
CA LEU A 95 3.87 -33.47 13.89
C LEU A 95 4.29 -33.80 12.45
N ALA A 96 4.40 -35.09 12.16
CA ALA A 96 4.67 -35.55 10.80
C ALA A 96 3.52 -35.15 9.86
N GLY A 97 3.84 -34.37 8.83
CA GLY A 97 2.86 -33.83 7.88
C GLY A 97 2.47 -32.38 8.15
N ASP A 98 2.82 -31.80 9.30
CA ASP A 98 2.64 -30.37 9.53
C ASP A 98 3.54 -29.55 8.60
N PRO A 99 3.09 -28.35 8.18
CA PRO A 99 3.90 -27.49 7.34
C PRO A 99 5.14 -27.00 8.10
N VAL A 100 6.24 -26.89 7.37
CA VAL A 100 7.50 -26.30 7.84
C VAL A 100 7.40 -24.79 7.94
N ASP A 101 8.16 -24.21 8.86
CA ASP A 101 8.19 -22.78 9.08
C ASP A 101 9.24 -22.14 8.16
N VAL A 102 8.85 -21.08 7.46
CA VAL A 102 9.74 -20.28 6.62
C VAL A 102 10.03 -18.97 7.34
N ARG A 103 11.31 -18.75 7.64
CA ARG A 103 11.78 -17.57 8.34
C ARG A 103 12.68 -16.71 7.48
N VAL A 104 12.53 -15.40 7.60
CA VAL A 104 13.42 -14.42 7.00
C VAL A 104 14.02 -13.59 8.12
N ASN A 105 15.34 -13.57 8.23
CA ASN A 105 16.05 -12.91 9.33
C ASN A 105 15.50 -13.27 10.72
N GLY A 106 15.11 -14.53 10.92
CA GLY A 106 14.56 -15.06 12.18
C GLY A 106 13.06 -14.85 12.41
N ARG A 107 12.38 -14.06 11.57
CA ARG A 107 10.93 -13.82 11.66
C ARG A 107 10.15 -14.83 10.83
N LEU A 108 9.08 -15.39 11.39
CA LEU A 108 8.18 -16.29 10.66
C LEU A 108 7.41 -15.46 9.61
N VAL A 109 7.63 -15.77 8.34
CA VAL A 109 6.95 -15.07 7.23
C VAL A 109 5.92 -15.93 6.55
N ALA A 110 6.11 -17.25 6.53
CA ALA A 110 5.26 -18.17 5.81
C ALA A 110 5.35 -19.59 6.38
N ARG A 111 4.42 -20.44 5.95
CA ARG A 111 4.39 -21.88 6.20
C ARG A 111 4.35 -22.60 4.87
N GLY A 112 5.02 -23.73 4.77
CA GLY A 112 5.11 -24.48 3.52
C GLY A 112 5.19 -25.98 3.70
N GLU A 113 4.97 -26.71 2.62
CA GLU A 113 5.08 -28.17 2.59
C GLU A 113 6.39 -28.58 1.90
N VAL A 114 7.04 -29.61 2.46
CA VAL A 114 8.25 -30.18 1.87
C VAL A 114 7.87 -31.11 0.73
N LEU A 115 8.45 -30.87 -0.43
CA LEU A 115 8.33 -31.66 -1.64
C LEU A 115 9.73 -32.07 -2.11
N VAL A 116 9.82 -33.15 -2.88
CA VAL A 116 11.07 -33.54 -3.54
C VAL A 116 10.82 -33.54 -5.04
N LEU A 117 11.54 -32.68 -5.77
CA LEU A 117 11.46 -32.57 -7.21
C LEU A 117 12.86 -32.79 -7.80
N ASN A 118 13.00 -33.77 -8.69
CA ASN A 118 14.26 -34.10 -9.36
C ASN A 118 15.43 -34.28 -8.35
N ASP A 119 15.20 -35.05 -7.29
CA ASP A 119 16.16 -35.28 -6.19
C ASP A 119 16.55 -34.04 -5.37
N ASN A 120 15.89 -32.90 -5.60
CA ASN A 120 16.07 -31.68 -4.82
C ASN A 120 14.90 -31.48 -3.86
N PHE A 121 15.21 -31.05 -2.63
CA PHE A 121 14.19 -30.58 -1.71
C PHE A 121 13.62 -29.25 -2.20
N CYS A 122 12.30 -29.14 -2.19
CA CYS A 122 11.55 -27.97 -2.60
C CYS A 122 10.51 -27.67 -1.53
N ILE A 123 10.27 -26.40 -1.25
CA ILE A 123 9.22 -26.00 -0.31
C ILE A 123 8.12 -25.29 -1.08
N ARG A 124 6.91 -25.83 -1.04
CA ARG A 124 5.72 -25.17 -1.57
C ARG A 124 5.11 -24.33 -0.48
N ILE A 125 5.05 -23.01 -0.68
CA ILE A 125 4.39 -22.11 0.27
C ILE A 125 2.90 -22.44 0.30
N SER A 126 2.39 -22.74 1.49
CA SER A 126 0.97 -23.01 1.75
C SER A 126 0.25 -21.76 2.24
N GLU A 127 0.91 -20.97 3.08
CA GLU A 127 0.33 -19.80 3.73
C GLU A 127 1.42 -18.74 3.97
N ILE A 128 1.07 -17.47 3.82
CA ILE A 128 1.91 -16.33 4.21
C ILE A 128 1.33 -15.75 5.49
N VAL A 129 2.15 -15.68 6.53
CA VAL A 129 1.74 -15.32 7.90
C VAL A 129 2.11 -13.87 8.23
N ALA A 130 3.15 -13.32 7.60
CA ALA A 130 3.56 -11.94 7.83
C ALA A 130 2.56 -10.96 7.16
N ASN A 131 1.88 -10.17 7.99
CA ASN A 131 1.23 -8.94 7.55
C ASN A 131 2.32 -7.87 7.44
N LEU A 132 2.61 -7.40 6.22
CA LEU A 132 3.59 -6.33 5.98
C LEU A 132 3.06 -4.93 6.37
N ASP A 133 1.84 -4.83 6.90
CA ASP A 133 1.19 -3.56 7.26
C ASP A 133 1.58 -3.05 8.67
N GLU A 134 2.33 -3.83 9.46
CA GLU A 134 2.81 -3.36 10.76
C GLU A 134 3.98 -2.36 10.57
N PRO A 135 3.91 -1.15 11.16
CA PRO A 135 4.92 -0.12 10.93
C PRO A 135 6.32 -0.59 11.34
N VAL A 136 7.26 -0.47 10.41
CA VAL A 136 8.70 -0.82 10.54
C VAL A 136 9.39 -0.25 11.78
N GLU A 137 8.84 0.81 12.36
CA GLU A 137 9.27 1.41 13.63
C GLU A 137 9.22 0.41 14.80
N SER A 138 8.24 -0.50 14.81
CA SER A 138 8.15 -1.58 15.81
C SER A 138 9.18 -2.69 15.59
N LEU A 139 9.74 -2.76 14.38
CA LEU A 139 10.59 -3.85 13.89
C LEU A 139 12.09 -3.52 14.01
N ILE A 140 12.47 -2.27 14.28
CA ILE A 140 13.87 -1.84 14.51
C ILE A 140 13.94 -1.00 15.80
N PRO A 141 14.10 -1.61 16.98
CA PRO A 141 14.25 -0.85 18.22
C PRO A 141 15.52 0.00 18.20
N GLY A 142 15.38 1.33 18.21
CA GLY A 142 16.48 2.29 18.33
C GLY A 142 16.70 3.25 17.15
N LEU A 143 15.86 3.22 16.10
CA LEU A 143 15.88 4.23 15.05
C LEU A 143 15.08 5.47 15.50
N GLU A 144 15.57 6.23 16.49
CA GLU A 144 14.92 7.49 16.86
C GLU A 144 14.91 8.44 15.65
N ALA A 145 13.71 8.88 15.22
CA ALA A 145 13.56 9.93 14.23
C ALA A 145 14.40 11.17 14.63
N PRO A 146 15.07 11.84 13.68
CA PRO A 146 15.87 13.02 13.99
C PRO A 146 14.96 14.06 14.64
N ARG A 147 15.26 14.41 15.90
CA ARG A 147 14.54 15.43 16.66
C ARG A 147 14.54 16.73 15.86
N THR A 148 13.42 17.06 15.24
CA THR A 148 13.19 18.37 14.64
C THR A 148 13.24 19.39 15.76
N GLN A 149 14.32 20.17 15.82
CA GLN A 149 14.43 21.26 16.77
C GLN A 149 13.31 22.27 16.48
N PRO A 150 12.60 22.78 17.51
CA PRO A 150 11.63 23.84 17.29
C PRO A 150 12.37 25.08 16.75
N GLU A 151 11.90 25.52 15.60
CA GLU A 151 12.28 26.71 14.85
C GLU A 151 12.37 27.94 15.77
N ASN A 152 13.52 28.64 15.71
CA ASN A 152 13.76 29.89 16.42
C ASN A 152 12.68 30.92 16.04
N GLN A 153 11.81 31.27 16.99
CA GLN A 153 10.95 32.44 16.84
C GLN A 153 11.80 33.72 16.84
N PRO A 154 11.58 34.65 15.90
CA PRO A 154 12.20 35.96 15.96
C PRO A 154 11.60 36.74 17.13
N THR A 155 12.45 37.08 18.10
CA THR A 155 12.12 38.09 19.11
C THR A 155 11.95 39.44 18.43
N SER A 156 10.73 39.98 18.44
CA SER A 156 10.42 41.39 18.12
C SER A 156 10.99 42.35 19.14
#